data_AF-A0A6P0I7Y0-F1
#
_entry.id   AF-A0A6P0I7Y0-F1
#
_cell.length_a   1.000
_cell.length_b   1.000
_cell.length_c   1.000
_cell.angle_alpha   90.00
_cell.angle_beta   90.00
_cell.angle_gamma   90.00
#
_symmetry.space_group_name_H-M   'P 1'
#
loop_
_entity.id
_entity.type
_entity.pdbx_description
1 polymer ?
#
loop_
_entity_poly.entity_id
_entity_poly.type
_entity_poly.pdbx_seq_one_letter_code
_entity_poly.pdbx_strand_id
1 'polypeptide(L)'
;MKVEEALNLADQIIYEHTGAYLTTLQSEIFCGAWLEKTYEAMAEKCHCSKSHIKSVGKSLWDLFSQILGEKITKKTFRAALERKSHKISREESHKILIDAPELQLKKKV
;
A
#
# COMPACT_ATOMS: atom_id res chain seq x y z
N MET A 1 8.46 -2.47 -7.87
CA MET A 1 7.09 -1.96 -8.03
C MET A 1 7.14 -0.54 -8.55
N LYS A 2 6.35 -0.20 -9.56
CA LYS A 2 6.21 1.17 -10.07
C LYS A 2 5.35 2.01 -9.11
N VAL A 3 5.40 3.34 -9.22
CA VAL A 3 4.65 4.23 -8.28
C VAL A 3 3.15 4.07 -8.44
N GLU A 4 2.67 3.83 -9.66
CA GLU A 4 1.25 3.62 -9.97
C GLU A 4 0.74 2.30 -9.35
N GLU A 5 1.52 1.22 -9.48
CA GLU A 5 1.23 -0.07 -8.85
C GLU A 5 1.20 0.06 -7.31
N ALA A 6 2.17 0.78 -6.76
CA ALA A 6 2.25 1.03 -5.33
C ALA A 6 1.06 1.85 -4.81
N LEU A 7 0.63 2.86 -5.57
CA LEU A 7 -0.51 3.71 -5.23
C LEU A 7 -1.80 2.89 -5.25
N ASN A 8 -2.02 2.08 -6.28
CA ASN A 8 -3.21 1.22 -6.36
C ASN A 8 -3.27 0.23 -5.20
N LEU A 9 -2.15 -0.40 -4.86
CA LEU A 9 -2.06 -1.29 -3.70
C LEU A 9 -2.37 -0.57 -2.39
N ALA A 10 -1.79 0.62 -2.19
CA ALA A 10 -2.03 1.45 -1.03
C ALA A 10 -3.52 1.84 -0.91
N ASP A 11 -4.13 2.25 -2.02
CA ASP A 11 -5.52 2.68 -2.09
C ASP A 11 -6.48 1.53 -1.76
N GLN A 12 -6.21 0.32 -2.29
CA GLN A 12 -6.96 -0.89 -1.95
C GLN A 12 -6.86 -1.25 -0.47
N ILE A 13 -5.65 -1.28 0.09
CA ILE A 13 -5.43 -1.63 1.50
C ILE A 13 -6.15 -0.64 2.43
N ILE A 14 -6.14 0.65 2.09
CA ILE A 14 -6.84 1.68 2.87
C ILE A 14 -8.36 1.53 2.73
N TYR A 15 -8.86 1.26 1.53
CA TYR A 15 -10.28 1.03 1.29
C TYR A 15 -10.81 -0.19 2.05
N GLU A 16 -10.08 -1.30 2.03
CA GLU A 16 -10.44 -2.52 2.77
C GLU A 16 -10.53 -2.27 4.29
N HIS A 17 -9.68 -1.38 4.83
CA HIS A 17 -9.67 -1.10 6.26
C HIS A 17 -10.64 0.00 6.70
N THR A 18 -10.86 1.01 5.86
CA THR A 18 -11.58 2.24 6.24
C THR A 18 -12.89 2.44 5.51
N GLY A 19 -13.13 1.72 4.40
CA GLY A 19 -14.24 1.94 3.48
C GLY A 19 -14.10 3.19 2.61
N ALA A 20 -12.97 3.90 2.68
CA ALA A 20 -12.70 5.10 1.90
C ALA A 20 -11.37 4.99 1.16
N TYR A 21 -11.27 5.65 0.01
CA TYR A 21 -10.04 5.73 -0.78
C TYR A 21 -9.16 6.90 -0.34
N LEU A 22 -7.91 6.90 -0.78
CA LEU A 22 -6.99 8.02 -0.63
C LEU A 22 -7.57 9.28 -1.26
N THR A 23 -7.56 10.38 -0.51
CA THR A 23 -7.84 11.71 -1.07
C THR A 23 -6.75 12.11 -2.07
N THR A 24 -7.06 13.02 -3.00
CA THR A 24 -6.09 13.54 -3.97
C THR A 24 -4.79 14.02 -3.31
N LEU A 25 -4.89 14.71 -2.18
CA LEU A 25 -3.72 15.20 -1.45
C LEU A 25 -2.90 14.07 -0.81
N GLN A 26 -3.56 13.05 -0.26
CA GLN A 26 -2.84 11.89 0.28
C GLN A 26 -2.15 11.09 -0.84
N SER A 27 -2.78 10.94 -2.01
CA SER A 27 -2.19 10.31 -3.19
C SER A 27 -0.97 11.08 -3.69
N GLU A 28 -1.04 12.41 -3.73
CA GLU A 28 0.11 13.26 -4.09
C GLU A 28 1.27 13.14 -3.10
N ILE A 29 0.97 13.11 -1.79
CA ILE A 29 1.98 12.89 -0.74
C ILE A 29 2.59 11.50 -0.85
N PHE A 30 1.78 10.48 -1.11
CA PHE A 30 2.22 9.11 -1.32
C PHE A 30 3.18 9.01 -2.50
N CYS A 31 2.77 9.48 -3.68
CA CYS A 31 3.58 9.46 -4.89
C CYS A 31 4.85 10.29 -4.72
N GLY A 32 4.75 11.46 -4.09
CA GLY A 32 5.90 12.29 -3.78
C GLY A 32 6.89 11.57 -2.86
N ALA A 33 6.41 10.91 -1.82
CA ALA A 33 7.26 10.14 -0.92
C ALA A 33 7.93 8.96 -1.63
N TRP A 34 7.23 8.31 -2.55
CA TRP A 34 7.72 7.15 -3.31
C TRP A 34 8.85 7.55 -4.26
N LEU A 35 8.72 8.73 -4.86
CA LEU A 35 9.72 9.37 -5.72
C LEU A 35 10.77 10.19 -4.94
N GLU A 36 10.88 9.95 -3.62
CA GLU A 36 11.85 10.60 -2.72
C GLU A 36 11.78 12.14 -2.67
N LYS A 37 10.67 12.74 -3.10
CA LYS A 37 10.49 14.20 -3.05
C LYS A 37 10.43 14.69 -1.60
N THR A 38 10.80 15.95 -1.41
CA THR A 38 10.71 16.66 -0.13
C THR A 38 9.30 17.18 0.10
N TYR A 39 8.94 17.47 1.35
CA TYR A 39 7.61 18.04 1.65
C TYR A 39 7.47 19.46 1.09
N GLU A 40 8.58 20.17 0.94
CA GLU A 40 8.70 21.47 0.28
C GLU A 40 8.26 21.36 -1.19
N ALA A 41 8.85 20.45 -1.96
CA ALA A 41 8.51 20.25 -3.36
C ALA A 41 7.05 19.79 -3.55
N MET A 42 6.52 18.97 -2.63
CA MET A 42 5.11 18.58 -2.65
C MET A 42 4.18 19.77 -2.34
N ALA A 43 4.55 20.61 -1.38
CA ALA A 43 3.78 21.79 -0.99
C ALA A 43 3.68 22.79 -2.15
N GLU A 44 4.79 23.05 -2.83
CA GLU A 44 4.83 23.89 -4.04
C GLU A 44 3.92 23.33 -5.13
N LYS A 45 4.03 22.03 -5.44
CA LYS A 45 3.19 21.37 -6.45
C LYS A 45 1.70 21.46 -6.12
N CYS A 46 1.34 21.28 -4.85
CA CYS A 46 -0.05 21.26 -4.40
C CYS A 46 -0.60 22.64 -4.03
N HIS A 47 0.18 23.72 -4.23
CA HIS A 47 -0.14 25.08 -3.75
C HIS A 47 -0.59 25.11 -2.28
N CYS A 48 0.04 24.28 -1.44
CA CYS A 48 -0.29 24.10 -0.04
C CYS A 48 0.87 24.58 0.85
N SER A 49 0.61 24.78 2.14
CA SER A 49 1.70 25.02 3.08
C SER A 49 2.46 23.72 3.40
N LYS A 50 3.76 23.82 3.61
CA LYS A 50 4.61 22.71 4.08
C LYS A 50 4.07 22.08 5.37
N SER A 51 3.55 22.90 6.29
CA SER A 51 2.95 22.43 7.53
C SER A 51 1.71 21.58 7.29
N HIS A 52 0.86 21.98 6.34
CA HIS A 52 -0.32 21.20 5.96
C HIS A 52 0.07 19.84 5.34
N ILE A 53 1.02 19.83 4.40
CA ILE A 53 1.57 18.59 3.82
C ILE A 53 2.14 17.66 4.89
N LYS A 54 2.89 18.19 5.85
CA LYS A 54 3.43 17.40 6.96
C LYS A 54 2.32 16.83 7.85
N SER A 55 1.27 17.60 8.11
CA SER A 55 0.12 17.16 8.91
C SER A 55 -0.59 15.99 8.23
N VAL A 56 -0.96 16.15 6.95
CA VAL A 56 -1.63 15.10 6.17
C VAL A 56 -0.73 13.89 5.99
N GLY A 57 0.56 14.10 5.73
CA GLY A 57 1.54 13.02 5.63
C GLY A 57 1.70 12.24 6.93
N LYS A 58 1.71 12.91 8.09
CA LYS A 58 1.74 12.23 9.39
C LYS A 58 0.51 11.33 9.57
N SER A 59 -0.69 11.86 9.33
CA SER A 59 -1.92 11.08 9.41
C SER A 59 -1.92 9.88 8.46
N LEU A 60 -1.35 10.04 7.25
CA LEU A 60 -1.20 8.95 6.29
C LEU A 60 -0.28 7.84 6.81
N TRP A 61 0.89 8.19 7.38
CA TRP A 61 1.82 7.19 7.92
C TRP A 61 1.28 6.50 9.19
N ASP A 62 0.55 7.25 10.02
CA ASP A 62 -0.13 6.68 11.19
C ASP A 62 -1.20 5.66 10.76
N LEU A 63 -1.96 5.96 9.70
CA LEU A 63 -2.95 5.04 9.12
C LEU A 63 -2.29 3.78 8.57
N PHE A 64 -1.23 3.89 7.77
CA PHE A 64 -0.48 2.72 7.31
C PHE A 64 0.09 1.90 8.46
N SER A 65 0.51 2.54 9.55
CA SER A 65 1.03 1.84 10.72
C SER A 65 -0.04 0.99 11.39
N GLN A 66 -1.27 1.51 11.47
CA GLN A 66 -2.41 0.77 11.99
C GLN A 66 -2.77 -0.42 11.09
N ILE A 67 -2.83 -0.20 9.78
CA ILE A 67 -3.25 -1.24 8.82
C ILE A 67 -2.21 -2.36 8.69
N LEU A 68 -0.92 -2.00 8.63
CA LEU A 68 0.17 -2.97 8.43
C LEU A 68 0.68 -3.59 9.73
N GLY A 69 0.26 -3.07 10.88
CA GLY A 69 0.66 -3.57 12.20
C GLY A 69 2.13 -3.32 12.55
N GLU A 70 2.80 -2.38 11.87
CA GLU A 70 4.20 -2.02 12.11
C GLU A 70 4.40 -0.51 12.00
N LYS A 71 5.48 0.04 12.55
CA LYS A 71 5.74 1.49 12.50
C LYS A 71 6.12 1.93 11.09
N ILE A 72 5.24 2.69 10.44
CA ILE A 72 5.45 3.25 9.11
C ILE A 72 5.85 4.72 9.18
N THR A 73 6.79 5.10 8.32
CA THR A 73 7.27 6.46 8.13
C THR A 73 7.48 6.72 6.64
N LYS A 74 7.65 7.99 6.24
CA LYS A 74 8.07 8.36 4.87
C LYS A 74 9.29 7.57 4.35
N LYS A 75 10.19 7.13 5.23
CA LYS A 75 11.38 6.36 4.80
C LYS A 75 11.15 4.85 4.72
N THR A 76 10.18 4.33 5.47
CA THR A 76 9.98 2.87 5.63
C THR A 76 8.76 2.33 4.89
N PHE A 77 7.80 3.19 4.52
CA PHE A 77 6.54 2.77 3.89
C PHE A 77 6.73 2.01 2.57
N ARG A 78 7.73 2.40 1.76
CA ARG A 78 8.04 1.72 0.50
C ARG A 78 8.37 0.24 0.72
N ALA A 79 9.33 -0.02 1.62
CA ALA A 79 9.72 -1.39 1.96
C ALA A 79 8.56 -2.18 2.58
N ALA A 80 7.70 -1.53 3.37
CA ALA A 80 6.52 -2.16 3.95
C ALA A 80 5.49 -2.59 2.89
N LEU A 81 5.21 -1.73 1.92
CA LEU A 81 4.30 -2.05 0.81
C LEU A 81 4.85 -3.09 -0.13
N GLU A 82 6.14 -3.05 -0.45
CA GLU A 82 6.80 -4.11 -1.22
C GLU A 82 6.69 -5.47 -0.51
N ARG A 83 6.93 -5.52 0.81
CA ARG A 83 6.70 -6.75 1.61
C ARG A 83 5.25 -7.22 1.57
N LYS A 84 4.28 -6.30 1.69
CA LYS A 84 2.85 -6.63 1.65
C LYS A 84 2.46 -7.19 0.28
N SER A 85 2.94 -6.58 -0.81
CA SER A 85 2.76 -7.07 -2.19
C SER A 85 3.30 -8.49 -2.35
N HIS A 86 4.52 -8.77 -1.87
CA HIS A 86 5.08 -10.12 -1.90
C HIS A 86 4.30 -11.15 -1.07
N LYS A 87 3.70 -10.73 0.05
CA LYS A 87 2.83 -11.62 0.85
C LYS A 87 1.53 -11.96 0.11
N ILE A 88 0.87 -10.97 -0.48
CA ILE A 88 -0.37 -11.16 -1.25
C ILE A 88 -0.14 -12.15 -2.39
N SER A 89 0.93 -11.96 -3.18
CA SER A 89 1.28 -12.88 -4.27
C SER A 89 1.53 -14.33 -3.82
N ARG A 90 2.05 -14.52 -2.59
CA ARG A 90 2.24 -15.85 -2.00
C ARG A 90 0.94 -16.45 -1.47
N GLU A 91 0.05 -15.65 -0.91
CA GLU A 91 -1.27 -16.09 -0.42
C GLU A 91 -2.21 -16.47 -1.56
N GLU A 92 -2.17 -15.75 -2.68
CA GLU A 92 -2.91 -16.10 -3.91
C GLU A 92 -2.43 -17.43 -4.51
N SER A 93 -1.11 -17.66 -4.51
CA SER A 93 -0.52 -18.93 -4.93
C SER A 93 -0.94 -20.11 -4.03
N HIS A 94 -1.19 -19.85 -2.75
CA HIS A 94 -1.64 -20.87 -1.78
C HIS A 94 -3.13 -21.21 -1.95
N LYS A 95 -3.99 -20.26 -2.34
CA LYS A 95 -5.41 -20.53 -2.64
C LYS A 95 -5.60 -21.43 -3.87
N ILE A 96 -4.79 -21.24 -4.92
CA ILE A 96 -4.85 -22.08 -6.14
C ILE A 96 -4.55 -23.55 -5.84
N LEU A 97 -3.71 -23.85 -4.83
CA LEU A 97 -3.36 -25.22 -4.47
C LEU A 97 -4.44 -25.93 -3.64
N ILE A 98 -5.32 -25.19 -2.95
CA ILE A 98 -6.35 -25.74 -2.06
C ILE A 98 -7.67 -26.01 -2.81
N ASP A 99 -7.96 -25.23 -3.86
CA ASP A 99 -9.19 -25.35 -4.67
C ASP A 99 -9.05 -26.29 -5.89
N ALA A 100 -7.90 -26.94 -6.09
CA ALA A 100 -7.78 -27.99 -7.10
C ALA A 100 -8.55 -29.24 -6.62
N PRO A 101 -9.64 -29.67 -7.27
CA PRO A 101 -10.31 -30.89 -6.90
C PRO A 101 -9.36 -32.05 -7.23
N GLU A 102 -8.89 -32.74 -6.20
CA GLU A 102 -8.11 -33.96 -6.34
C GLU A 102 -8.81 -34.92 -7.32
N LEU A 103 -8.13 -35.25 -8.41
CA LEU A 103 -8.45 -36.39 -9.25
C LEU A 103 -8.18 -37.68 -8.45
N GLN A 104 -9.07 -38.03 -7.54
CA GLN A 104 -9.19 -39.39 -7.04
C GLN A 104 -10.10 -40.18 -7.96
N LEU A 105 -9.53 -41.08 -8.77
CA LEU A 105 -10.04 -42.41 -9.21
C LEU A 105 -9.17 -42.88 -10.39
N LYS A 106 -8.46 -44.02 -10.40
CA LYS A 106 -8.61 -45.29 -9.69
C LYS A 106 -7.28 -46.02 -9.58
N LYS A 107 -6.93 -46.47 -8.37
CA LYS A 107 -6.42 -47.84 -8.21
C LYS A 107 -7.52 -48.79 -8.71
N LYS A 108 -7.26 -49.52 -9.79
CA LYS A 108 -7.96 -50.77 -10.14
C LYS A 108 -6.85 -51.68 -10.65
N VAL A 109 -6.33 -52.49 -9.73
CA VAL A 109 -6.34 -53.97 -9.78
C VAL A 109 -5.62 -54.48 -11.01
#